data_AF-A0A937PJS2-F1
#
_entry.id   AF-A0A937PJS2-F1
#
_cell.length_a   1.000
_cell.length_b   1.000
_cell.length_c   1.000
_cell.angle_alpha   90.00
_cell.angle_beta   90.00
_cell.angle_gamma   90.00
#
_symmetry.space_group_name_H-M   'P 1'
#
loop_
_entity.id
_entity.type
_entity.pdbx_description
1 polymer ?
#
loop_
_entity_poly.entity_id
_entity_poly.type
_entity_poly.pdbx_seq_one_letter_code
_entity_poly.pdbx_strand_id
1 'polypeptide(L)' 'MHTSDKPLRYREILQKVKKFGVQEVKRKGVTRILYHSDIQGKPEFVTMHVHNEHQVFSRAVIRSIRDRFKISLEDFYNE' A
#
# COMPACT_ATOMS: atom_id res chain seq x y z
N MET A 1 -10.22 -8.20 -15.87
CA MET A 1 -9.08 -8.94 -15.27
C MET A 1 -7.82 -8.09 -15.36
N HIS A 2 -7.24 -7.72 -14.22
CA HIS A 2 -5.95 -7.02 -14.18
C HIS A 2 -4.84 -8.06 -14.32
N THR A 3 -3.97 -7.90 -15.33
CA THR A 3 -2.90 -8.87 -15.61
C THR A 3 -1.57 -8.50 -14.95
N SER A 4 -1.43 -7.29 -14.41
CA SER A 4 -0.22 -6.83 -13.72
C SER A 4 -0.46 -5.60 -12.83
N ASP A 5 0.39 -5.45 -11.81
CA ASP A 5 0.50 -4.22 -11.02
C ASP A 5 0.85 -3.02 -11.91
N LYS A 6 0.27 -1.85 -11.61
CA LYS A 6 0.49 -0.59 -12.32
C LYS A 6 1.10 0.45 -11.37
N PRO A 7 1.85 1.44 -11.88
CA PRO A 7 2.29 2.56 -11.06
C PRO A 7 1.07 3.30 -10.51
N LEU A 8 1.11 3.70 -9.24
CA LEU A 8 0.00 4.39 -8.56
C LEU A 8 0.52 5.58 -7.76
N ARG A 9 -0.30 6.62 -7.67
CA ARG A 9 -0.08 7.76 -6.77
C ARG A 9 -0.28 7.33 -5.33
N TYR A 10 0.41 7.98 -4.40
CA TYR A 10 0.29 7.67 -2.98
C TYR A 10 -1.16 7.67 -2.48
N ARG A 11 -1.95 8.68 -2.87
CA ARG A 11 -3.37 8.76 -2.52
C ARG A 11 -4.18 7.55 -2.98
N GLU A 12 -3.90 7.01 -4.16
CA GLU A 12 -4.59 5.83 -4.70
C GLU A 12 -4.19 4.57 -3.93
N ILE A 13 -2.91 4.45 -3.58
CA ILE A 13 -2.40 3.36 -2.73
C ILE A 13 -3.14 3.37 -1.40
N LEU A 14 -3.23 4.52 -0.74
CA LEU A 14 -3.93 4.67 0.54
C LEU A 14 -5.39 4.25 0.45
N GLN A 15 -6.11 4.72 -0.57
CA GLN A 15 -7.51 4.34 -0.78
C GLN A 15 -7.69 2.83 -0.96
N LYS A 16 -6.80 2.20 -1.71
CA LYS A 16 -6.85 0.75 -1.97
C LYS A 16 -6.52 -0.07 -0.74
N VAL A 17 -5.41 0.20 -0.06
CA VAL A 17 -4.99 -0.59 1.11
C VAL A 17 -5.91 -0.38 2.33
N LYS A 18 -6.55 0.79 2.45
CA LYS A 18 -7.49 1.09 3.54
C LYS A 18 -8.69 0.14 3.57
N LYS A 19 -9.15 -0.36 2.41
CA LYS A 19 -10.24 -1.36 2.32
C LYS A 19 -9.88 -2.68 3.01
N PHE A 20 -8.59 -2.98 3.13
CA PHE A 20 -8.05 -4.19 3.74
C PHE A 20 -7.59 -3.97 5.18
N GLY A 21 -8.09 -2.92 5.86
CA GLY A 21 -7.73 -2.64 7.25
C GLY A 21 -6.33 -2.05 7.44
N VAL A 22 -5.59 -1.76 6.36
CA VAL A 22 -4.27 -1.14 6.45
C VAL A 22 -4.41 0.34 6.77
N GLN A 23 -3.73 0.80 7.81
CA GLN A 23 -3.74 2.17 8.29
C GLN A 23 -2.44 2.90 7.96
N GLU A 24 -2.53 4.21 7.74
CA GLU A 24 -1.34 5.06 7.62
C GLU A 24 -0.98 5.63 9.00
N VAL A 25 0.28 5.49 9.39
CA VAL A 25 0.89 6.17 10.53
C VAL A 25 1.93 7.15 10.01
N LYS A 26 1.69 8.44 10.24
CA LYS A 26 2.64 9.49 9.89
C LYS A 26 3.81 9.51 10.88
N ARG A 27 5.04 9.49 10.37
CA ARG A 27 6.27 9.72 11.14
C ARG A 27 6.88 11.09 10.78
N LYS A 28 8.08 11.38 11.31
CA LYS A 28 8.78 12.64 11.09
C LYS A 28 9.02 12.89 9.59
N GLY A 29 8.68 14.09 9.12
CA GLY A 29 8.95 14.53 7.74
C GLY A 29 8.14 13.77 6.68
N VAL A 30 8.84 13.24 5.68
CA VAL A 30 8.26 12.56 4.50
C VAL A 30 7.99 11.08 4.74
N THR A 31 8.39 10.53 5.90
CA THR A 31 8.21 9.11 6.17
C THR A 31 6.77 8.80 6.55
N ARG A 32 6.19 7.80 5.89
CA ARG A 32 4.87 7.22 6.16
C ARG A 32 5.01 5.72 6.39
N ILE A 33 4.24 5.19 7.34
CA ILE A 33 4.19 3.75 7.61
C ILE A 33 2.78 3.27 7.27
N LEU A 34 2.67 2.33 6.34
CA LEU A 34 1.45 1.56 6.15
C LEU A 34 1.53 0.38 7.13
N TYR A 35 0.48 0.17 7.93
CA TYR A 35 0.46 -0.79 9.02
C TYR A 35 -0.83 -1.59 9.03
N HIS A 36 -0.72 -2.89 9.30
CA HIS A 36 -1.85 -3.75 9.59
C HIS A 36 -1.56 -4.53 10.88
N SER A 37 -2.52 -4.58 11.80
CA SER A 37 -2.31 -5.19 13.12
C SER A 37 -2.24 -6.71 13.10
N ASP A 38 -2.94 -7.34 12.16
CA ASP A 38 -3.03 -8.79 12.09
C ASP A 38 -3.18 -9.32 10.66
N ILE A 39 -2.07 -9.50 9.95
CA ILE A 39 -2.01 -10.26 8.71
C ILE A 39 -1.54 -11.67 9.05
N GLN A 40 -2.44 -12.66 8.95
CA GLN A 40 -2.14 -14.07 9.22
C GLN A 40 -1.53 -14.34 10.62
N GLY A 41 -2.03 -13.67 11.65
CA GLY A 41 -1.55 -13.81 13.02
C GLY A 41 -0.33 -12.96 13.35
N LYS A 42 0.08 -12.04 12.46
CA LYS A 42 1.27 -11.19 12.66
C LYS A 42 1.02 -9.74 12.24
N PRO A 43 1.54 -8.76 12.99
CA PRO A 43 1.53 -7.38 12.55
C PRO A 43 2.50 -7.20 11.38
N GLU A 44 2.06 -6.46 10.36
CA GLU A 44 2.84 -6.20 9.16
C GLU A 44 2.90 -4.71 8.86
N PHE A 45 4.02 -4.26 8.30
CA PHE A 45 4.20 -2.86 7.93
C PHE A 45 5.10 -2.65 6.72
N VAL A 46 4.90 -1.51 6.06
CA VAL A 46 5.74 -0.98 4.97
C VAL A 46 6.05 0.48 5.25
N THR A 47 7.34 0.82 5.22
CA THR A 47 7.79 2.21 5.34
C THR A 47 7.98 2.81 3.96
N MET A 48 7.43 4.00 3.74
CA MET A 48 7.47 4.73 2.48
C MET A 48 7.98 6.16 2.70
N HIS A 49 8.72 6.68 1.73
CA HIS A 49 9.10 8.10 1.66
C HIS A 49 8.18 8.82 0.68
N VAL A 50 7.33 9.68 1.21
CA VAL A 50 6.26 10.38 0.50
C VAL A 50 6.48 11.88 0.63
N HIS A 51 7.00 12.49 -0.43
CA HIS A 51 7.22 13.93 -0.52
C HIS A 51 5.91 14.70 -0.77
N ASN A 52 4.96 14.10 -1.50
CA ASN A 52 3.62 14.63 -1.70
C ASN A 52 2.61 13.50 -2.04
N GLU A 53 1.31 13.77 -1.91
CA GLU A 53 0.24 12.76 -2.12
C GLU A 53 0.08 12.32 -3.59
N HIS A 54 0.59 13.12 -4.54
CA HIS A 54 0.55 12.82 -5.97
C HIS A 54 1.78 12.06 -6.45
N GLN A 55 2.74 11.77 -5.56
CA GLN A 55 3.96 11.02 -5.88
C GLN A 55 3.57 9.64 -6.39
N VAL A 56 4.10 9.28 -7.56
CA VAL A 56 3.86 8.00 -8.22
C VAL A 56 4.91 6.99 -7.77
N PHE A 57 4.47 5.83 -7.33
CA PHE A 57 5.32 4.70 -6.99
C PHE A 57 5.34 3.67 -8.12
N SER A 58 6.50 3.03 -8.31
CA SER A 58 6.70 2.06 -9.38
C SER A 58 5.89 0.78 -9.16
N ARG A 59 5.66 0.03 -10.23
CA ARG A 59 4.97 -1.29 -10.19
C ARG A 59 5.59 -2.24 -9.16
N ALA A 60 6.91 -2.22 -9.02
CA ALA A 60 7.64 -3.05 -8.07
C ALA A 60 7.29 -2.69 -6.61
N VAL A 61 7.17 -1.39 -6.31
CA VAL A 61 6.74 -0.93 -4.98
C VAL A 61 5.30 -1.33 -4.70
N ILE A 62 4.40 -1.15 -5.69
CA ILE A 62 2.99 -1.56 -5.53
C ILE A 62 2.88 -3.06 -5.27
N ARG A 63 3.61 -3.88 -6.04
CA ARG A 63 3.70 -5.33 -5.83
C ARG A 63 4.18 -5.67 -4.42
N SER A 64 5.27 -5.03 -3.98
CA SER A 64 5.82 -5.27 -2.64
C SER A 64 4.83 -4.94 -1.53
N ILE A 65 4.09 -3.82 -1.64
CA ILE A 65 3.03 -3.45 -0.69
C ILE A 65 1.93 -4.53 -0.66
N ARG A 66 1.46 -4.91 -1.86
CA ARG A 66 0.41 -5.90 -2.03
C ARG A 66 0.80 -7.26 -1.44
N ASP A 67 1.98 -7.75 -1.76
CA ASP A 67 2.49 -9.05 -1.30
C ASP A 67 2.77 -9.05 0.22
N ARG A 68 3.20 -7.90 0.78
CA ARG A 68 3.39 -7.74 2.23
C ARG A 68 2.08 -7.87 3.00
N PHE A 69 1.03 -7.23 2.51
CA PHE A 69 -0.31 -7.28 3.11
C PHE A 69 -1.17 -8.44 2.60
N LYS A 70 -0.59 -9.36 1.81
CA LYS A 70 -1.28 -10.56 1.26
C LYS A 70 -2.56 -10.23 0.49
N ILE A 71 -2.59 -9.09 -0.19
CA ILE A 71 -3.74 -8.67 -1.00
C ILE A 71 -3.59 -9.30 -2.40
N SER A 72 -4.64 -9.89 -2.96
CA SER A 72 -4.57 -10.42 -4.32
C SER A 72 -4.57 -9.28 -5.36
N LEU A 73 -4.05 -9.53 -6.56
CA LEU A 73 -4.06 -8.51 -7.62
C LEU A 73 -5.49 -8.11 -7.99
N GLU A 74 -6.41 -9.08 -8.02
CA GLU A 74 -7.81 -8.85 -8.35
C GLU A 74 -8.49 -8.01 -7.27
N ASP A 75 -8.33 -8.37 -5.99
CA ASP A 75 -8.92 -7.61 -4.88
C ASP A 75 -8.36 -6.19 -4.81
N PHE A 76 -7.06 -6.01 -5.03
CA PHE A 76 -6.42 -4.70 -4.98
C PHE A 76 -6.94 -3.72 -6.05
N TYR A 77 -7.34 -4.25 -7.20
CA TYR A 77 -7.84 -3.45 -8.32
C TYR A 77 -9.36 -3.51 -8.51
N ASN A 78 -10.08 -4.37 -7.77
CA ASN A 78 -11.53 -4.30 -7.68
C ASN A 78 -11.96 -3.03 -6.94
N GLU A 79 -12.76 -2.22 -7.62
CA GLU A 79 -13.30 -0.95 -7.10
C GLU A 79 -14.55 -1.18 -6.26
#